data_AF-A0A522C1Z6-F1
#
_entry.id   AF-A0A522C1Z6-F1
#
_cell.length_a   1.000
_cell.length_b   1.000
_cell.length_c   1.000
_cell.angle_alpha   90.00
_cell.angle_beta   90.00
_cell.angle_gamma   90.00
#
_symmetry.space_group_name_H-M   'P 1'
#
loop_
_entity.id
_entity.type
_entity.pdbx_description
1 polymer ?
#
loop_
_entity_poly.entity_id
_entity_poly.type
_entity_poly.pdbx_seq_one_letter_code
_entity_poly.pdbx_strand_id
1 'polypeptide(L)'
;MVSPLRSVILAASRNATVEQLVGGAPVSRDVVRRFVAGESVDDAVRASRELTGKGLTVTLDHLGEDTLDAGQADATVKAYLVLLDRLREAG
;
A
#
# COMPACT_ATOMS: atom_id res chain seq x y z
N MET A 1 26.59 2.35 14.68
CA MET A 1 27.07 2.26 13.29
C MET A 1 25.91 1.80 12.43
N VAL A 2 25.51 2.59 11.44
CA VAL A 2 24.40 2.27 10.51
C VAL A 2 24.82 1.08 9.65
N SER A 3 23.97 0.06 9.51
CA SER A 3 24.30 -1.10 8.68
C SER A 3 24.43 -0.67 7.21
N PRO A 4 25.55 -0.97 6.51
CA PRO A 4 25.76 -0.53 5.13
C PRO A 4 24.66 -1.05 4.19
N LEU A 5 24.09 -2.23 4.50
CA LEU A 5 22.97 -2.80 3.76
C LEU A 5 21.70 -1.93 3.88
N ARG A 6 21.39 -1.43 5.07
CA ARG A 6 20.24 -0.54 5.31
C ARG A 6 20.37 0.74 4.49
N SER A 7 21.57 1.33 4.47
CA SER A 7 21.82 2.57 3.71
C SER A 7 21.68 2.36 2.21
N VAL A 8 22.15 1.23 1.68
CA VAL A 8 22.01 0.89 0.26
C VAL A 8 20.55 0.65 -0.12
N ILE A 9 19.79 -0.11 0.70
CA ILE A 9 18.36 -0.35 0.47
C ILE A 9 17.57 0.97 0.49
N LEU A 10 17.83 1.84 1.47
CA LEU A 10 17.17 3.14 1.57
C LEU A 10 17.58 4.14 0.49
N ALA A 11 18.79 4.03 -0.05
CA ALA A 11 19.21 4.85 -1.18
C ALA A 11 18.53 4.38 -2.48
N ALA A 12 18.42 3.07 -2.67
CA ALA A 12 17.70 2.50 -3.80
C ALA A 12 16.19 2.80 -3.75
N SER A 13 15.57 2.78 -2.56
CA SER A 13 14.13 3.07 -2.40
C SER A 13 13.77 4.54 -2.66
N ARG A 14 14.73 5.47 -2.60
CA ARG A 14 14.51 6.89 -2.91
C ARG A 14 14.81 7.26 -4.37
N ASN A 15 15.19 6.28 -5.20
CA ASN A 15 15.51 6.52 -6.59
C ASN A 15 14.27 6.26 -7.46
N ALA A 16 13.68 7.33 -8.00
CA ALA A 16 12.49 7.28 -8.84
C ALA A 16 12.62 6.35 -10.06
N THR A 17 13.82 6.15 -10.61
CA THR A 17 14.05 5.22 -11.72
C THR A 17 13.99 3.77 -11.25
N VAL A 18 14.53 3.47 -10.07
CA VAL A 18 14.46 2.13 -9.46
C VAL A 18 13.01 1.83 -9.07
N GLU A 19 12.31 2.80 -8.48
CA GLU A 19 10.89 2.70 -8.15
C GLU A 19 10.04 2.42 -9.39
N GLN A 20 10.22 3.17 -10.48
CA GLN A 20 9.48 2.95 -11.74
C GLN A 20 9.80 1.60 -12.38
N LEU A 21 11.07 1.15 -12.35
CA LEU A 21 11.47 -0.16 -12.86
C LEU A 21 10.86 -1.31 -12.04
N VAL A 22 10.83 -1.19 -10.71
CA VAL A 22 10.26 -2.19 -9.80
C VAL A 22 8.73 -2.16 -9.83
N GLY A 23 8.10 -1.00 -9.92
CA GLY A 23 6.65 -0.87 -10.07
C GLY A 23 6.15 -1.37 -11.43
N GLY A 24 6.97 -1.22 -12.48
CA GLY A 24 6.67 -1.62 -13.85
C GLY A 24 7.02 -3.07 -14.21
N ALA A 25 7.91 -3.73 -13.46
CA ALA A 25 8.33 -5.10 -13.79
C ALA A 25 7.28 -6.14 -13.33
N PRO A 26 6.85 -7.06 -14.21
CA PRO A 26 5.80 -8.04 -13.89
C PRO A 26 6.21 -9.04 -12.78
N VAL A 27 7.50 -9.32 -12.61
CA VAL A 27 8.01 -10.26 -11.60
C VAL A 27 8.00 -9.65 -10.18
N SER A 28 8.29 -8.36 -10.04
CA SER A 28 8.19 -7.66 -8.75
C SER A 28 6.75 -7.44 -8.33
N ARG A 29 5.82 -7.22 -9.28
CA ARG A 29 4.39 -7.12 -9.00
C ARG A 29 3.81 -8.36 -8.33
N ASP A 30 4.22 -9.56 -8.72
CA ASP A 30 3.75 -10.81 -8.10
C ASP A 30 4.26 -11.01 -6.67
N VAL A 31 5.51 -10.62 -6.40
CA VAL A 31 6.06 -10.66 -5.03
C VAL A 31 5.35 -9.65 -4.13
N VAL A 32 5.07 -8.44 -4.62
CA VAL A 32 4.35 -7.40 -3.86
C VAL A 32 2.88 -7.77 -3.64
N ARG A 33 2.19 -8.36 -4.64
CA ARG A 33 0.80 -8.83 -4.51
C ARG A 33 0.60 -9.87 -3.42
N ARG A 34 1.64 -10.59 -3.02
CA ARG A 34 1.61 -11.51 -1.87
C ARG A 34 1.39 -10.76 -0.55
N PHE A 35 1.87 -9.53 -0.45
CA PHE A 35 1.92 -8.74 0.79
C PHE A 35 1.03 -7.49 0.76
N VAL A 36 0.62 -7.03 -0.42
CA VAL A 36 -0.23 -5.85 -0.62
C VAL A 36 -1.45 -6.25 -1.45
N ALA A 37 -2.64 -5.87 -1.00
CA ALA A 37 -3.89 -6.22 -1.67
C ALA A 37 -3.97 -5.70 -3.12
N GLY A 38 -3.38 -4.53 -3.35
CA GLY A 38 -3.29 -3.83 -4.63
C GLY A 38 -3.05 -2.33 -4.39
N GLU A 39 -3.18 -1.53 -5.46
CA GLU A 39 -2.96 -0.06 -5.42
C GLU A 39 -4.28 0.72 -5.27
N SER A 40 -5.43 0.03 -5.28
CA SER A 40 -6.75 0.65 -5.25
C SER A 40 -7.57 0.28 -4.01
N VAL A 41 -8.56 1.12 -3.69
CA VAL A 41 -9.55 0.80 -2.64
C VAL A 41 -10.35 -0.46 -2.99
N ASP A 42 -10.67 -0.66 -4.27
CA ASP A 42 -11.41 -1.84 -4.72
C ASP A 42 -10.60 -3.13 -4.50
N ASP A 43 -9.28 -3.08 -4.67
CA ASP A 43 -8.40 -4.20 -4.33
C ASP A 43 -8.42 -4.52 -2.84
N ALA A 44 -8.38 -3.50 -1.99
CA ALA A 44 -8.47 -3.65 -0.54
C ALA A 44 -9.81 -4.28 -0.12
N VAL A 45 -10.92 -3.83 -0.70
CA VAL A 45 -12.27 -4.36 -0.44
C VAL A 45 -12.38 -5.81 -0.91
N ARG A 46 -11.90 -6.13 -2.11
CA ARG A 46 -11.87 -7.50 -2.65
C ARG A 46 -11.08 -8.44 -1.73
N ALA A 47 -9.84 -8.08 -1.38
CA ALA A 47 -9.01 -8.89 -0.50
C ALA A 47 -9.65 -9.06 0.89
N SER A 48 -10.27 -8.01 1.42
CA SER A 48 -11.00 -8.08 2.70
C SER A 48 -12.13 -9.09 2.64
N ARG A 49 -12.98 -9.06 1.61
CA ARG A 49 -14.08 -10.03 1.41
C ARG A 49 -13.56 -11.47 1.28
N GLU A 50 -12.48 -11.68 0.53
CA GLU A 50 -11.88 -13.01 0.37
C GLU A 50 -11.35 -13.59 1.70
N LEU A 51 -10.78 -12.74 2.57
CA LEU A 51 -10.24 -13.16 3.87
C LEU A 51 -11.35 -13.37 4.91
N THR A 52 -12.32 -12.44 4.99
CA THR A 52 -13.46 -12.58 5.92
C THR A 52 -14.35 -13.76 5.53
N GLY A 53 -14.52 -14.04 4.24
CA GLY A 53 -15.20 -15.25 3.74
C GLY A 53 -14.52 -16.56 4.18
N LYS A 54 -13.25 -16.51 4.60
CA LYS A 54 -12.49 -17.64 5.18
C LYS A 54 -12.50 -17.63 6.72
N GLY A 55 -13.28 -16.74 7.35
CA GLY A 55 -13.35 -16.59 8.81
C GLY A 55 -12.17 -15.85 9.43
N LEU A 56 -11.36 -15.15 8.63
CA LEU A 56 -10.22 -14.37 9.13
C LEU A 56 -10.64 -12.93 9.47
N THR A 57 -10.01 -12.35 10.49
CA THR A 57 -10.12 -10.92 10.78
C THR A 57 -9.15 -10.13 9.90
N VAL A 58 -9.53 -8.93 9.49
CA VAL A 58 -8.77 -8.07 8.58
C VAL A 58 -8.47 -6.73 9.25
N THR A 59 -7.23 -6.27 9.10
CA THR A 59 -6.81 -4.89 9.35
C THR A 59 -6.36 -4.27 8.02
N LEU A 60 -6.70 -3.01 7.79
CA LEU A 60 -6.35 -2.29 6.57
C LEU A 60 -5.36 -1.17 6.89
N ASP A 61 -4.30 -1.10 6.11
CA ASP A 61 -3.24 -0.09 6.23
C ASP A 61 -3.05 0.60 4.87
N HIS A 62 -3.19 1.93 4.86
CA HIS A 62 -2.99 2.74 3.66
C HIS A 62 -1.52 3.14 3.57
N LEU A 63 -0.81 2.56 2.61
CA LEU A 63 0.58 2.88 2.33
C LEU A 63 0.67 4.18 1.52
N GLY A 64 1.20 5.23 2.14
CA GLY A 64 1.52 6.50 1.51
C GLY A 64 2.99 6.89 1.74
N GLU A 65 3.43 7.96 1.07
CA GLU A 65 4.74 8.57 1.34
C GLU A 65 4.78 9.32 2.68
N ASP A 66 5.98 9.75 3.07
CA ASP A 66 6.18 10.59 4.27
C ASP A 66 5.25 11.82 4.21
N THR A 67 4.48 12.02 5.28
CA THR A 67 3.61 13.21 5.44
C THR A 67 4.46 14.38 5.96
N LEU A 68 4.83 15.28 5.07
CA LEU A 68 5.70 16.44 5.30
C LEU A 68 4.93 17.76 5.34
N ASP A 69 3.70 17.78 4.81
CA ASP A 69 2.83 18.96 4.83
C ASP A 69 1.36 18.60 5.12
N ALA A 70 0.56 19.64 5.39
CA ALA A 70 -0.86 19.50 5.73
C ALA A 70 -1.71 18.97 4.56
N GLY A 71 -1.35 19.28 3.31
CA GLY A 71 -2.08 18.80 2.15
C GLY A 71 -1.93 17.28 1.96
N GLN A 72 -0.75 16.75 2.28
CA GLN A 72 -0.53 15.30 2.32
C GLN A 72 -1.37 14.63 3.41
N ALA A 73 -1.46 15.23 4.60
CA ALA A 73 -2.32 14.71 5.68
C ALA A 73 -3.81 14.69 5.26
N ASP A 74 -4.29 15.76 4.63
CA ASP A 74 -5.65 15.84 4.10
C ASP A 74 -5.92 14.77 3.02
N ALA A 75 -4.93 14.48 2.18
CA ALA A 75 -5.03 13.42 1.18
C ALA A 75 -5.17 12.04 1.83
N THR A 76 -4.38 11.74 2.87
CA THR A 76 -4.48 10.50 3.64
C THR A 76 -5.85 10.35 4.30
N VAL A 77 -6.38 11.42 4.91
CA VAL A 77 -7.73 11.41 5.50
C VAL A 77 -8.78 11.09 4.43
N LYS A 78 -8.71 11.73 3.27
CA LYS A 78 -9.63 11.47 2.15
C LYS A 78 -9.54 10.02 1.68
N ALA A 79 -8.35 9.45 1.58
CA ALA A 79 -8.16 8.05 1.20
C ALA A 79 -8.87 7.10 2.18
N TYR A 80 -8.74 7.33 3.49
CA TYR A 80 -9.45 6.54 4.50
C TYR A 80 -10.97 6.72 4.44
N LEU A 81 -11.48 7.94 4.23
CA LEU A 81 -12.92 8.17 4.09
C LEU A 81 -13.49 7.41 2.89
N VAL A 82 -12.82 7.45 1.74
CA VAL A 82 -13.23 6.70 0.54
C VAL A 82 -13.23 5.19 0.81
N LEU A 83 -12.20 4.69 1.50
CA LEU A 83 -12.12 3.28 1.88
C LEU A 83 -13.28 2.86 2.79
N LEU A 84 -13.59 3.66 3.82
CA LEU A 84 -14.69 3.39 4.75
C LEU A 84 -16.04 3.40 4.05
N ASP A 85 -16.28 4.36 3.16
CA ASP A 85 -17.51 4.41 2.36
C ASP A 85 -17.66 3.17 1.47
N ARG A 86 -16.58 2.75 0.81
CA ARG A 86 -16.57 1.54 -0.06
C ARG A 86 -16.77 0.25 0.73
N LEU A 87 -16.18 0.13 1.92
CA LEU A 87 -16.41 -1.00 2.80
C LEU A 87 -17.87 -1.07 3.24
N ARG A 88 -18.49 0.07 3.61
CA ARG A 88 -19.90 0.15 3.96
C ARG A 88 -20.81 -0.26 2.81
N GLU A 89 -20.52 0.18 1.58
CA GLU A 89 -21.27 -0.23 0.38
C GLU A 89 -21.12 -1.73 0.08
N ALA A 90 -19.99 -2.31 0.50
CA ALA A 90 -19.65 -3.69 0.24
C ALA A 90 -20.21 -4.70 1.26
N GLY A 91 -20.81 -4.28 2.37
CA GLY A 91 -21.45 -5.20 3.33
C GLY A 91 -21.62 -4.63 4.72
#